data_AF-A0A2V5XG26-F1
#
_entry.id   AF-A0A2V5XG26-F1
#
_cell.length_a   1.000
_cell.length_b   1.000
_cell.length_c   1.000
_cell.angle_alpha   90.00
_cell.angle_beta   90.00
_cell.angle_gamma   90.00
#
_symmetry.space_group_name_H-M   'P 1'
#
loop_
_entity.id
_entity.type
_entity.pdbx_description
1 polymer ?
#
loop_
_entity_poly.entity_id
_entity_poly.type
_entity_poly.pdbx_seq_one_letter_code
_entity_poly.pdbx_strand_id
1 'polypeptide(L)'
;MKGRYQKLVLILLGVAGAALLFGVLLRSREPAYQGKRLSAWLSDLARTPYPESGSGRAAEAIRAIGTNAVPYLVKNLKSKDPRFMERIILWTRKQTLVRPPLRLASERRHAACDALFILGDKAKGAIPIITALLDDKDLSGDAFFALFAIGTNSIPVLREACRDGKRYIRTQAAWLLGKLSSGNRGFTTS
;
A
#
# COMPACT_ATOMS: atom_id res chain seq x y z
N MET A 1 1.71 -50.50 -5.83
CA MET A 1 1.49 -49.13 -6.36
C MET A 1 0.68 -48.20 -5.44
N LYS A 2 -0.24 -48.70 -4.59
CA LYS A 2 -1.09 -47.87 -3.67
C LYS A 2 -0.31 -46.99 -2.66
N GLY A 3 0.83 -47.45 -2.14
CA GLY A 3 1.58 -46.73 -1.09
C GLY A 3 2.29 -45.44 -1.53
N ARG A 4 2.59 -45.27 -2.83
CA ARG A 4 3.19 -44.02 -3.35
C ARG A 4 2.16 -42.88 -3.43
N TYR A 5 0.93 -43.20 -3.83
CA TYR A 5 -0.16 -42.22 -3.91
C TYR A 5 -0.58 -41.71 -2.54
N GLN A 6 -0.68 -42.58 -1.53
CA GLN A 6 -1.00 -42.15 -0.16
C GLN A 6 0.06 -41.19 0.43
N LYS A 7 1.35 -41.45 0.19
CA LYS A 7 2.43 -40.55 0.62
C LYS A 7 2.37 -39.19 -0.07
N LEU A 8 2.08 -39.16 -1.37
CA LEU A 8 1.92 -37.90 -2.12
C LEU A 8 0.73 -37.07 -1.63
N VAL A 9 -0.41 -37.71 -1.34
CA VAL A 9 -1.60 -37.03 -0.80
C VAL A 9 -1.31 -36.44 0.59
N LEU A 10 -0.61 -37.17 1.46
CA LEU A 10 -0.24 -36.66 2.79
C LEU A 10 0.74 -35.49 2.72
N ILE A 11 1.70 -35.51 1.80
CA ILE A 11 2.62 -34.39 1.57
C ILE A 11 1.87 -33.17 1.05
N LEU A 12 0.97 -33.34 0.07
CA LEU A 12 0.15 -32.24 -0.46
C LEU A 12 -0.76 -31.62 0.60
N LEU A 13 -1.40 -32.44 1.45
CA LEU A 13 -2.21 -31.96 2.57
C LEU A 13 -1.35 -31.23 3.61
N GLY A 14 -0.13 -31.71 3.88
CA GLY A 14 0.82 -31.05 4.76
C GLY A 14 1.27 -29.69 4.23
N VAL A 15 1.57 -29.60 2.93
CA VAL A 15 1.94 -28.34 2.27
C VAL A 15 0.76 -27.36 2.23
N ALA A 16 -0.45 -27.83 1.90
CA ALA A 16 -1.65 -27.00 1.92
C ALA A 16 -1.99 -26.51 3.34
N GLY A 17 -1.86 -27.38 4.34
CA GLY A 17 -2.03 -27.03 5.75
C GLY A 17 -0.98 -26.04 6.25
N ALA A 18 0.28 -26.23 5.86
CA ALA A 18 1.36 -25.29 6.16
C ALA A 18 1.17 -23.94 5.46
N ALA A 19 0.69 -23.91 4.22
CA ALA A 19 0.36 -22.68 3.50
C ALA A 19 -0.85 -21.95 4.11
N LEU A 20 -1.86 -22.68 4.58
CA LEU A 20 -3.00 -22.15 5.31
C LEU A 20 -2.59 -21.60 6.68
N LEU A 21 -1.81 -22.35 7.45
CA LEU A 21 -1.24 -21.91 8.72
C LEU A 21 -0.32 -20.71 8.52
N PHE A 22 0.51 -20.72 7.48
CA PHE A 22 1.35 -19.59 7.09
C PHE A 22 0.48 -18.39 6.72
N GLY A 23 -0.60 -18.55 5.95
CA GLY A 23 -1.55 -17.48 5.65
C GLY A 23 -2.32 -16.94 6.86
N VAL A 24 -2.63 -17.79 7.85
CA VAL A 24 -3.29 -17.42 9.11
C VAL A 24 -2.30 -16.77 10.10
N LEU A 25 -1.04 -17.19 10.10
CA LEU A 25 0.06 -16.54 10.84
C LEU A 25 0.48 -15.21 10.18
N LEU A 26 0.36 -15.11 8.85
CA LEU A 26 0.46 -13.86 8.07
C LEU A 26 -0.84 -13.02 8.12
N ARG A 27 -1.85 -13.41 8.90
CA ARG A 27 -2.97 -12.56 9.27
C ARG A 27 -2.45 -11.54 10.29
N SER A 28 -1.53 -10.70 9.83
CA SER A 28 -0.51 -10.05 10.64
C SER A 28 -1.11 -9.09 11.64
N ARG A 29 -0.70 -9.27 12.90
CA ARG A 29 -0.51 -8.15 13.81
C ARG A 29 0.25 -7.09 13.04
N GLU A 30 -0.31 -5.89 13.01
CA GLU A 30 0.23 -4.73 12.34
C GLU A 30 1.76 -4.66 12.48
N PRO A 31 2.53 -4.52 11.38
CA PRO A 31 3.99 -4.52 11.45
C PRO A 31 4.47 -3.47 12.45
N ALA A 32 5.47 -3.83 13.26
CA ALA A 32 5.99 -2.95 14.29
C ALA A 32 7.50 -2.83 14.18
N TYR A 33 8.00 -1.65 14.51
CA TYR A 33 9.42 -1.36 14.60
C TYR A 33 9.68 -0.66 15.93
N GLN A 34 10.67 -1.14 16.69
CA GLN A 34 10.99 -0.67 18.05
C GLN A 34 9.77 -0.63 18.98
N GLY A 35 8.92 -1.66 18.91
CA GLY A 35 7.70 -1.75 19.74
C GLY A 35 6.55 -0.81 19.33
N LYS A 36 6.78 0.10 18.37
CA LYS A 36 5.76 1.00 17.82
C LYS A 36 5.20 0.47 16.50
N ARG A 37 3.87 0.49 16.37
CA ARG A 37 3.16 -0.07 15.20
C ARG A 37 3.24 0.84 13.97
N LEU A 38 3.11 0.27 12.78
CA LEU A 38 3.18 0.95 11.49
C LEU A 38 2.20 2.13 11.39
N SER A 39 0.95 2.01 11.80
CA SER A 39 -0.05 3.11 11.82
C SER A 39 0.39 4.30 12.65
N ALA A 40 1.11 4.06 13.74
CA ALA A 40 1.65 5.11 14.57
C ALA A 40 2.85 5.77 13.90
N TRP A 41 3.71 5.00 13.21
CA TRP A 41 4.77 5.55 12.37
C TRP A 41 4.24 6.34 11.17
N LEU A 42 3.20 5.86 10.50
CA LEU A 42 2.49 6.59 9.45
C LEU A 42 1.86 7.88 9.99
N SER A 43 1.44 7.86 11.26
CA SER A 43 0.89 9.06 11.90
C SER A 43 1.95 10.09 12.24
N ASP A 44 3.13 9.66 12.65
CA ASP A 44 4.27 10.56 12.82
C ASP A 44 4.72 11.11 11.46
N LEU A 45 4.80 10.27 10.42
CA LEU A 45 5.17 10.68 9.06
C LEU A 45 4.21 11.74 8.51
N ALA A 46 2.90 11.56 8.68
CA ALA A 46 1.93 12.55 8.23
C ALA A 46 2.01 13.89 8.98
N ARG A 47 2.79 13.98 10.08
CA ARG A 47 3.01 15.21 10.85
C ARG A 47 4.38 15.82 10.56
N THR A 48 5.28 15.10 9.88
CA THR A 48 6.58 15.66 9.50
C THR A 48 6.42 16.60 8.30
N PRO A 49 7.05 17.78 8.32
CA PRO A 49 7.16 18.61 7.12
C PRO A 49 7.94 17.84 6.05
N TYR A 50 7.43 17.81 4.82
CA TYR A 50 8.06 17.15 3.65
C TYR A 50 8.35 15.64 3.88
N PRO A 51 7.32 14.79 4.07
CA PRO A 51 7.50 13.35 4.27
C PRO A 51 8.21 12.64 3.11
N GLU A 52 8.11 13.18 1.90
CA GLU A 52 8.83 12.76 0.70
C GLU A 52 10.35 12.98 0.78
N SER A 53 10.85 13.78 1.73
CA SER A 53 12.31 13.85 1.97
C SER A 53 12.88 12.52 2.48
N GLY A 54 12.01 11.58 2.90
CA GLY A 54 12.41 10.30 3.47
C GLY A 54 13.27 10.45 4.73
N SER A 55 13.27 11.63 5.34
CA SER A 55 14.12 11.96 6.49
C SER A 55 13.35 11.77 7.80
N GLY A 56 14.03 11.25 8.82
CA GLY A 56 13.48 11.08 10.15
C GLY A 56 13.08 9.65 10.54
N ARG A 57 12.78 9.48 11.83
CA ARG A 57 12.56 8.16 12.47
C ARG A 57 11.42 7.36 11.85
N ALA A 58 10.36 8.04 11.41
CA ALA A 58 9.22 7.38 10.79
C ALA A 58 9.59 6.75 9.44
N ALA A 59 10.38 7.46 8.62
CA ALA A 59 10.85 6.95 7.35
C ALA A 59 11.84 5.78 7.53
N GLU A 60 12.72 5.85 8.53
CA GLU A 60 13.60 4.74 8.92
C GLU A 60 12.80 3.51 9.35
N ALA A 61 11.78 3.70 10.19
CA ALA A 61 10.90 2.62 10.62
C ALA A 61 10.20 1.95 9.42
N ILE A 62 9.71 2.74 8.46
CA ILE A 62 9.07 2.23 7.24
C ILE A 62 10.08 1.45 6.38
N ARG A 63 11.30 1.98 6.19
CA ARG A 63 12.38 1.29 5.46
C ARG A 63 12.80 -0.02 6.13
N ALA A 64 12.84 -0.04 7.46
CA ALA A 64 13.20 -1.21 8.28
C ALA A 64 12.10 -2.28 8.25
N ILE A 65 10.82 -1.89 8.29
CA ILE A 65 9.69 -2.81 8.12
C ILE A 65 9.71 -3.41 6.71
N GLY A 66 10.05 -2.60 5.69
CA GLY A 66 10.26 -3.06 4.32
C GLY A 66 8.99 -3.61 3.66
N THR A 67 9.13 -4.72 2.93
CA THR A 67 8.04 -5.36 2.17
C THR A 67 6.86 -5.79 3.04
N ASN A 68 7.07 -6.01 4.34
CA ASN A 68 6.02 -6.35 5.30
C ASN A 68 5.00 -5.22 5.51
N ALA A 69 5.35 -3.97 5.20
CA ALA A 69 4.42 -2.85 5.25
C ALA A 69 3.43 -2.87 4.07
N VAL A 70 3.84 -3.43 2.93
CA VAL A 70 3.11 -3.33 1.65
C VAL A 70 1.64 -3.79 1.76
N PRO A 71 1.30 -4.94 2.35
CA PRO A 71 -0.10 -5.37 2.48
C PRO A 71 -0.95 -4.38 3.30
N TYR A 72 -0.36 -3.77 4.32
CA TYR A 72 -1.04 -2.79 5.16
C TYR A 72 -1.25 -1.46 4.41
N LEU A 73 -0.25 -1.00 3.65
CA LEU A 73 -0.35 0.21 2.84
C LEU A 73 -1.41 0.05 1.72
N VAL A 74 -1.42 -1.10 1.04
CA VAL A 74 -2.44 -1.41 0.02
C VAL A 74 -3.84 -1.48 0.63
N LYS A 75 -3.98 -2.01 1.86
CA LYS A 75 -5.25 -2.00 2.58
C LYS A 75 -5.73 -0.57 2.88
N ASN A 76 -4.81 0.32 3.28
CA ASN A 76 -5.13 1.73 3.51
C ASN A 76 -5.49 2.47 2.22
N LEU A 77 -4.80 2.18 1.10
CA LEU A 77 -5.14 2.70 -0.23
C LEU A 77 -6.57 2.35 -0.67
N LYS A 78 -7.02 1.13 -0.34
CA LYS A 78 -8.38 0.66 -0.63
C LYS A 78 -9.44 1.21 0.31
N SER A 79 -9.06 1.93 1.37
CA SER A 79 -10.02 2.36 2.37
C SER A 79 -10.94 3.44 1.81
N LYS A 80 -12.25 3.23 1.97
CA LYS A 80 -13.31 4.21 1.72
C LYS A 80 -14.06 4.43 3.01
N ASP A 81 -14.24 5.68 3.37
CA ASP A 81 -15.04 6.02 4.53
C ASP A 81 -16.50 6.26 4.12
N PRO A 82 -17.47 5.73 4.88
CA PRO A 82 -18.86 6.16 4.77
C PRO A 82 -18.95 7.69 4.92
N ARG A 83 -19.86 8.33 4.17
CA ARG A 83 -20.05 9.80 4.18
C ARG A 83 -20.27 10.40 5.58
N PHE A 84 -20.79 9.63 6.53
CA PHE A 84 -21.02 10.09 7.90
C PHE A 84 -19.78 10.00 8.80
N MET A 85 -18.71 9.30 8.39
CA MET A 85 -17.54 9.11 9.25
C MET A 85 -16.81 10.40 9.57
N GLU A 86 -16.83 11.38 8.67
CA GLU A 86 -16.30 12.72 8.96
C GLU A 86 -16.98 13.33 10.19
N ARG A 87 -18.31 13.23 10.29
CA ARG A 87 -19.07 13.75 11.42
C ARG A 87 -18.74 13.00 12.71
N ILE A 88 -18.57 11.69 12.64
CA ILE A 88 -18.16 10.88 13.80
C ILE A 88 -16.77 11.29 14.27
N ILE A 89 -15.80 11.39 13.36
CA ILE A 89 -14.41 11.76 13.70
C ILE A 89 -14.37 13.15 14.31
N LEU A 90 -15.09 14.13 13.75
CA LEU A 90 -15.16 15.49 14.29
C LEU A 90 -15.79 15.52 15.68
N TRP A 91 -16.86 14.75 15.91
CA TRP A 91 -17.47 14.61 17.22
C TRP A 91 -16.52 13.94 18.23
N THR A 92 -15.84 12.87 17.83
CA THR A 92 -14.86 12.18 18.67
C THR A 92 -13.63 13.04 18.98
N ARG A 93 -13.16 13.88 18.05
CA ARG A 93 -12.06 14.82 18.30
C ARG A 93 -12.41 15.89 19.34
N LYS A 94 -13.70 16.21 19.52
CA LYS A 94 -14.18 17.10 20.59
C LYS A 94 -14.22 16.41 21.96
N GLN A 95 -14.32 15.08 21.99
CA GLN A 95 -14.34 14.30 23.24
C GLN A 95 -12.91 14.17 23.79
N THR A 96 -12.64 14.78 24.93
CA THR A 96 -11.28 14.81 25.52
C THR A 96 -10.88 13.52 26.23
N LEU A 97 -11.85 12.66 26.61
CA LEU A 97 -11.62 11.51 27.49
C LEU A 97 -10.99 10.31 26.78
N VAL A 98 -11.31 10.09 25.51
CA VAL A 98 -10.75 9.02 24.68
C VAL A 98 -10.42 9.63 23.33
N ARG A 99 -9.13 9.67 22.98
CA ARG A 99 -8.66 10.09 21.65
C ARG A 99 -8.32 8.86 20.82
N PRO A 100 -9.31 8.11 20.29
CA PRO A 100 -9.00 7.00 19.42
C PRO A 100 -8.27 7.52 18.18
N PRO A 101 -7.28 6.80 17.63
CA PRO A 101 -6.54 7.21 16.44
C PRO A 101 -7.38 6.99 15.18
N LEU A 102 -8.58 7.58 15.14
CA LEU A 102 -9.47 7.52 13.99
C LEU A 102 -9.00 8.54 12.95
N ARG A 103 -8.58 8.01 11.80
CA ARG A 103 -8.13 8.78 10.64
C ARG A 103 -9.12 8.62 9.51
N LEU A 104 -9.34 9.71 8.80
CA LEU A 104 -10.12 9.67 7.56
C LEU A 104 -9.45 8.73 6.56
N ALA A 105 -10.24 8.11 5.70
CA ALA A 105 -9.75 7.28 4.60
C ALA A 105 -8.81 8.09 3.70
N SER A 106 -9.10 9.37 3.45
CA SER A 106 -8.18 10.27 2.75
C SER A 106 -6.82 10.39 3.46
N GLU A 107 -6.81 10.65 4.77
CA GLU A 107 -5.58 10.74 5.56
C GLU A 107 -4.79 9.42 5.58
N ARG A 108 -5.49 8.27 5.58
CA ARG A 108 -4.88 6.93 5.50
C ARG A 108 -4.30 6.64 4.13
N ARG A 109 -4.99 7.04 3.06
CA ARG A 109 -4.54 6.90 1.67
C ARG A 109 -3.29 7.74 1.41
N HIS A 110 -3.30 9.01 1.84
CA HIS A 110 -2.15 9.90 1.68
C HIS A 110 -0.90 9.36 2.40
N ALA A 111 -1.02 9.00 3.69
CA ALA A 111 0.09 8.42 4.43
C ALA A 111 0.58 7.09 3.83
N ALA A 112 -0.31 6.33 3.17
CA ALA A 112 0.09 5.13 2.45
C ALA A 112 0.90 5.44 1.18
N CYS A 113 0.54 6.48 0.44
CA CYS A 113 1.33 6.96 -0.71
C CYS A 113 2.74 7.40 -0.27
N ASP A 114 2.85 8.19 0.80
CA ASP A 114 4.15 8.65 1.33
C ASP A 114 5.02 7.47 1.78
N ALA A 115 4.43 6.49 2.44
CA ALA A 115 5.16 5.29 2.85
C ALA A 115 5.58 4.41 1.67
N LEU A 116 4.74 4.29 0.62
CA LEU A 116 5.11 3.58 -0.61
C LEU A 116 6.25 4.29 -1.33
N PHE A 117 6.25 5.63 -1.31
CA PHE A 117 7.34 6.44 -1.82
C PHE A 117 8.66 6.14 -1.08
N ILE A 118 8.63 6.11 0.26
CA ILE A 118 9.81 5.78 1.08
C ILE A 118 10.32 4.34 0.83
N LEU A 119 9.42 3.41 0.53
CA LEU A 119 9.78 2.02 0.20
C LEU A 119 10.36 1.88 -1.21
N GLY A 120 9.92 2.73 -2.16
CA GLY A 120 10.34 2.73 -3.56
C GLY A 120 10.28 1.33 -4.18
N ASP A 121 11.43 0.83 -4.61
CA ASP A 121 11.61 -0.49 -5.23
C ASP A 121 11.10 -1.67 -4.38
N LYS A 122 11.02 -1.54 -3.06
CA LYS A 122 10.48 -2.60 -2.19
C LYS A 122 8.96 -2.75 -2.34
N ALA A 123 8.27 -1.77 -2.90
CA ALA A 123 6.83 -1.80 -3.10
C ALA A 123 6.37 -2.36 -4.47
N LYS A 124 7.30 -2.85 -5.32
CA LYS A 124 6.99 -3.40 -6.66
C LYS A 124 5.87 -4.45 -6.67
N GLY A 125 5.81 -5.29 -5.63
CA GLY A 125 4.77 -6.32 -5.51
C GLY A 125 3.34 -5.78 -5.42
N ALA A 126 3.15 -4.49 -5.08
CA ALA A 126 1.83 -3.87 -5.01
C ALA A 126 1.35 -3.27 -6.35
N ILE A 127 2.23 -3.14 -7.35
CA ILE A 127 1.92 -2.44 -8.61
C ILE A 127 0.65 -2.99 -9.30
N PRO A 128 0.45 -4.32 -9.46
CA PRO A 128 -0.76 -4.83 -10.10
C PRO A 128 -2.03 -4.47 -9.33
N ILE A 129 -1.95 -4.53 -7.99
CA ILE A 129 -3.09 -4.23 -7.12
C ILE A 129 -3.45 -2.75 -7.17
N ILE A 130 -2.44 -1.86 -7.17
CA ILE A 130 -2.66 -0.41 -7.24
C ILE A 130 -3.16 -0.02 -8.64
N THR A 131 -2.68 -0.68 -9.70
CA THR A 131 -3.15 -0.45 -11.08
C THR A 131 -4.66 -0.76 -11.20
N ALA A 132 -5.14 -1.81 -10.54
CA ALA A 132 -6.57 -2.11 -10.50
C ALA A 132 -7.40 -1.00 -9.83
N LEU A 133 -6.82 -0.22 -8.91
CA LEU A 133 -7.50 0.90 -8.25
C LEU A 133 -7.67 2.12 -9.15
N LEU A 134 -6.98 2.19 -10.29
CA LEU A 134 -7.18 3.26 -11.29
C LEU A 134 -8.57 3.22 -11.92
N ASP A 135 -9.29 2.09 -11.85
CA ASP A 135 -10.67 1.98 -12.34
C ASP A 135 -11.70 2.65 -11.41
N ASP A 136 -11.34 2.84 -10.14
CA ASP A 136 -12.23 3.39 -9.13
C ASP A 136 -12.11 4.92 -9.11
N LYS A 137 -13.21 5.62 -9.39
CA LYS A 137 -13.22 7.09 -9.45
C LYS A 137 -12.72 7.74 -8.15
N ASP A 138 -13.05 7.17 -6.99
CA ASP A 138 -12.70 7.76 -5.70
C ASP A 138 -11.23 7.53 -5.33
N LEU A 139 -10.64 6.44 -5.85
CA LEU A 139 -9.28 5.99 -5.49
C LEU A 139 -8.26 6.26 -6.60
N SER A 140 -8.71 6.58 -7.82
CA SER A 140 -7.88 6.74 -9.01
C SER A 140 -6.75 7.75 -8.83
N GLY A 141 -7.02 8.88 -8.16
CA GLY A 141 -6.00 9.88 -7.84
C GLY A 141 -4.91 9.34 -6.91
N ASP A 142 -5.28 8.72 -5.79
CA ASP A 142 -4.31 8.14 -4.86
C ASP A 142 -3.54 6.97 -5.48
N ALA A 143 -4.22 6.15 -6.29
CA ALA A 143 -3.61 5.06 -7.03
C ALA A 143 -2.59 5.58 -8.05
N PHE A 144 -2.90 6.68 -8.74
CA PHE A 144 -1.96 7.36 -9.63
C PHE A 144 -0.72 7.83 -8.88
N PHE A 145 -0.89 8.54 -7.76
CA PHE A 145 0.23 9.00 -6.93
C PHE A 145 1.06 7.85 -6.38
N ALA A 146 0.42 6.76 -5.92
CA ALA A 146 1.11 5.59 -5.42
C ALA A 146 1.95 4.89 -6.52
N LEU A 147 1.43 4.76 -7.75
CA LEU A 147 2.18 4.19 -8.88
C LEU A 147 3.32 5.11 -9.32
N PHE A 148 3.11 6.43 -9.27
CA PHE A 148 4.15 7.42 -9.51
C PHE A 148 5.25 7.36 -8.46
N ALA A 149 4.88 7.20 -7.19
CA ALA A 149 5.79 7.08 -6.06
C ALA A 149 6.67 5.82 -6.13
N ILE A 150 6.13 4.71 -6.63
CA ILE A 150 6.91 3.47 -6.88
C ILE A 150 7.89 3.65 -8.07
N GLY A 151 7.63 4.61 -8.95
CA GLY A 151 8.55 5.02 -10.01
C GLY A 151 8.55 4.10 -11.23
N THR A 152 9.72 3.97 -11.85
CA THR A 152 9.92 3.29 -13.16
C THR A 152 9.51 1.82 -13.16
N ASN A 153 9.44 1.17 -12.00
CA ASN A 153 8.96 -0.20 -11.91
C ASN A 153 7.49 -0.35 -12.30
N SER A 154 6.71 0.73 -12.26
CA SER A 154 5.32 0.75 -12.72
C SER A 154 5.21 0.70 -14.25
N ILE A 155 6.29 0.98 -15.01
CA ILE A 155 6.27 1.10 -16.48
C ILE A 155 5.74 -0.16 -17.19
N PRO A 156 6.19 -1.39 -16.88
CA PRO A 156 5.72 -2.58 -17.59
C PRO A 156 4.21 -2.79 -17.44
N VAL A 157 3.69 -2.65 -16.21
CA VAL A 157 2.27 -2.82 -15.90
C VAL A 157 1.44 -1.68 -16.50
N LEU A 158 1.95 -0.44 -16.48
CA LEU A 158 1.25 0.68 -17.12
C LEU A 158 1.21 0.55 -18.65
N ARG A 159 2.25 -0.03 -19.26
CA ARG A 159 2.26 -0.30 -20.71
C ARG A 159 1.20 -1.33 -21.09
N GLU A 160 1.05 -2.37 -20.28
CA GLU A 160 -0.03 -3.36 -20.45
C GLU A 160 -1.40 -2.72 -20.24
N ALA A 161 -1.56 -1.90 -19.19
CA ALA A 161 -2.79 -1.16 -18.91
C ALA A 161 -3.15 -0.16 -20.03
N CYS A 162 -2.19 0.38 -20.77
CA CYS A 162 -2.42 1.19 -21.97
C CYS A 162 -2.94 0.38 -23.16
N ARG A 163 -2.58 -0.90 -23.28
CA ARG A 163 -3.02 -1.77 -24.39
C ARG A 163 -4.42 -2.33 -24.11
N ASP A 164 -4.58 -3.00 -22.98
CA ASP A 164 -5.75 -3.85 -22.71
C ASP A 164 -6.72 -3.23 -21.68
N GLY A 165 -6.39 -2.07 -21.11
CA GLY A 165 -7.22 -1.39 -20.13
C GLY A 165 -8.48 -0.73 -20.72
N LYS A 166 -9.44 -0.42 -19.85
CA LYS A 166 -10.60 0.43 -20.17
C LYS A 166 -10.15 1.83 -20.59
N ARG A 167 -10.99 2.56 -21.37
CA ARG A 167 -10.67 3.91 -21.88
C ARG A 167 -10.07 4.84 -20.81
N TYR A 168 -10.65 4.85 -19.61
CA TYR A 168 -10.18 5.68 -18.50
C TYR A 168 -8.79 5.25 -17.99
N ILE A 169 -8.61 3.96 -17.72
CA ILE A 169 -7.32 3.40 -17.27
C ILE A 169 -6.23 3.66 -18.32
N ARG A 170 -6.53 3.51 -19.61
CA ARG A 170 -5.58 3.80 -20.70
C ARG A 170 -5.11 5.25 -20.69
N THR A 171 -6.03 6.21 -20.51
CA THR A 171 -5.67 7.63 -20.44
C THR A 171 -4.79 7.94 -19.24
N GLN A 172 -5.11 7.37 -18.07
CA GLN A 172 -4.32 7.57 -16.84
C GLN A 172 -2.94 6.90 -16.95
N ALA A 173 -2.88 5.68 -17.46
CA ALA A 173 -1.64 4.95 -17.67
C ALA A 173 -0.74 5.64 -18.68
N ALA A 174 -1.28 6.15 -19.80
CA ALA A 174 -0.52 6.89 -20.79
C ALA A 174 0.04 8.20 -20.23
N TRP A 175 -0.77 8.92 -19.43
CA TRP A 175 -0.35 10.15 -18.77
C TRP A 175 0.78 9.89 -17.75
N LEU A 176 0.63 8.84 -16.94
CA LEU A 176 1.63 8.42 -15.97
C LEU A 176 2.94 7.99 -16.63
N LEU A 177 2.86 7.20 -17.71
CA LEU A 177 4.01 6.81 -18.52
C LEU A 177 4.73 8.03 -19.10
N GLY A 178 4.00 9.01 -19.64
CA GLY A 178 4.58 10.25 -20.14
C GLY A 178 5.37 10.99 -19.06
N LYS A 179 4.79 11.11 -17.85
CA LYS A 179 5.46 11.72 -16.69
C LYS A 179 6.72 10.96 -16.25
N LEU A 180 6.65 9.64 -16.14
CA LEU A 180 7.78 8.80 -15.74
C LEU A 180 8.91 8.81 -16.80
N SER A 181 8.55 8.92 -18.08
CA SER A 181 9.50 8.90 -19.21
C SER A 181 10.17 10.25 -19.44
N SER A 182 9.50 11.36 -19.12
CA SER A 182 10.02 12.72 -19.30
C SER A 182 11.07 13.14 -18.25
N GLY A 183 11.78 12.17 -17.66
CA GLY A 183 12.80 12.42 -16.63
C GLY A 183 12.27 12.68 -15.23
N ASN A 184 10.95 12.71 -15.02
CA ASN A 184 10.35 12.78 -13.68
C ASN A 184 10.27 11.34 -13.13
N ARG A 185 11.42 10.80 -12.73
CA ARG A 185 11.67 9.37 -12.40
C ARG A 185 10.92 8.84 -11.17
N GLY A 186 9.74 9.38 -10.84
CA GLY A 186 9.31 9.51 -9.44
C GLY A 186 10.20 10.54 -8.75
N PHE A 187 9.86 10.98 -7.54
CA PHE A 187 10.79 11.80 -6.75
C PHE A 187 11.98 10.96 -6.26
N THR A 188 12.60 10.13 -7.10
CA THR A 188 13.77 9.32 -6.73
C THR A 188 14.88 10.28 -6.32
N THR A 189 15.17 10.33 -5.02
CA THR A 189 16.37 10.95 -4.48
C THR A 189 17.56 10.23 -5.11
N SER A 190 18.24 10.96 -5.99
CA SER A 190 19.64 10.67 -6.32
C SER A 190 20.50 11.00 -5.11
#